data_AF-A0A1V5V9M8-F1
#
_entry.id   AF-A0A1V5V9M8-F1
#
_cell.length_a   1.000
_cell.length_b   1.000
_cell.length_c   1.000
_cell.angle_alpha   90.00
_cell.angle_beta   90.00
_cell.angle_gamma   90.00
#
_symmetry.space_group_name_H-M   'P 1'
#
loop_
_entity.id
_entity.type
_entity.pdbx_description
1 polymer ?
#
loop_
_entity_poly.entity_id
_entity_poly.type
_entity_poly.pdbx_seq_one_letter_code
_entity_poly.pdbx_strand_id
1 'polypeptide(L)'
;MRYTIKKSALVEVLGLLSDLLKIRITFFDVDDMESADEKSLPRSNFCMLHRNANAKFNRRCETCDKAHLDEAKQKQHAIIYRCHAGLLEGIVPLYNRYKHYLGSIVFGQLDDKKKTPGVKYGTEDEMIKIVHLLQIVSTCIIQQDIIQLLRPPWVTAVEQYIADNWNQKVRLKELSKAIGISYSQIAHCFSREFGMPLRPYLKKLRLERAKMLLENGSSIKECAYACGFYDEFHFSKAFKLEYGFSPVKAKPTHVK
;
A
#
# COMPACT_ATOMS: atom_id res chain seq x y z
N MET A 1 -0.32 -15.83 0.23
CA MET A 1 0.87 -15.17 -0.35
C MET A 1 1.97 -15.25 0.68
N ARG A 2 3.22 -15.54 0.30
CA ARG A 2 4.34 -15.50 1.26
C ARG A 2 4.89 -14.07 1.32
N TYR A 3 5.44 -13.66 2.45
CA TYR A 3 6.05 -12.33 2.63
C TYR A 3 7.41 -12.49 3.29
N THR A 4 8.31 -11.54 3.01
CA THR A 4 9.50 -11.30 3.82
C THR A 4 9.34 -9.93 4.45
N ILE A 5 9.32 -9.90 5.77
CA ILE A 5 9.35 -8.66 6.53
C ILE A 5 10.79 -8.49 7.00
N LYS A 6 11.41 -7.34 6.73
CA LYS A 6 12.62 -6.91 7.46
C LYS A 6 12.21 -6.59 8.89
N LYS A 7 11.96 -7.65 9.67
CA LYS A 7 11.26 -7.58 10.95
C LYS A 7 11.93 -6.59 11.90
N SER A 8 13.26 -6.53 11.91
CA SER A 8 14.04 -5.58 12.70
C SER A 8 13.70 -4.12 12.41
N ALA A 9 13.63 -3.71 11.14
CA ALA A 9 13.38 -2.33 10.75
C ALA A 9 11.92 -1.91 10.96
N LEU A 10 10.96 -2.80 10.68
CA LEU A 10 9.54 -2.53 10.93
C LEU A 10 9.28 -2.35 12.43
N VAL A 11 9.79 -3.28 13.24
CA VAL A 11 9.67 -3.27 14.70
C VAL A 11 10.28 -2.01 15.30
N GLU A 12 11.45 -1.60 14.79
CA GLU A 12 12.11 -0.38 15.25
C GLU A 12 11.28 0.88 14.99
N VAL A 13 10.77 1.06 13.77
CA VAL A 13 9.97 2.24 13.40
C VAL A 13 8.67 2.30 14.20
N LEU A 14 7.95 1.18 14.31
CA LEU A 14 6.68 1.16 15.05
C LEU A 14 6.88 1.32 16.55
N GLY A 15 7.93 0.71 17.11
CA GLY A 15 8.33 0.90 18.51
C GLY A 15 8.68 2.36 18.82
N LEU A 16 9.47 3.03 17.99
CA LEU A 16 9.81 4.45 18.15
C LEU A 16 8.58 5.35 18.13
N LEU A 17 7.65 5.11 17.20
CA LEU A 17 6.39 5.85 17.13
C LEU A 17 5.49 5.57 18.35
N SER A 18 5.43 4.31 18.78
CA SER A 18 4.65 3.89 19.94
C SER A 18 5.15 4.57 21.21
N ASP A 19 6.47 4.65 21.39
CA ASP A 19 7.10 5.32 22.51
C ASP A 19 6.94 6.85 22.44
N LEU A 20 7.16 7.46 21.28
CA LEU A 20 7.04 8.92 21.10
C LEU A 20 5.60 9.40 21.36
N LEU A 21 4.62 8.72 20.76
CA LEU A 21 3.22 9.09 20.87
C LEU A 21 2.60 8.59 22.18
N LYS A 22 3.27 7.71 22.93
CA LYS A 22 2.73 7.01 24.10
C LYS A 22 1.38 6.35 23.80
N ILE A 23 1.29 5.67 22.66
CA ILE A 23 0.11 4.89 22.24
C ILE A 23 0.57 3.52 21.77
N ARG A 24 -0.29 2.51 21.89
CA ARG A 24 0.01 1.20 21.31
C ARG A 24 -0.06 1.29 19.78
N ILE A 25 0.97 0.82 19.09
CA ILE A 25 1.05 0.72 17.64
C ILE A 25 1.60 -0.67 17.30
N THR A 26 0.87 -1.45 16.53
CA THR A 26 1.24 -2.84 16.21
C THR A 26 0.97 -3.13 14.75
N PHE A 27 1.75 -4.04 14.17
CA PHE A 27 1.55 -4.51 12.80
C PHE A 27 0.80 -5.83 12.79
N PHE A 28 -0.21 -5.92 11.92
CA PHE A 28 -0.93 -7.13 11.57
C PHE A 28 -0.51 -7.53 10.16
N ASP A 29 -0.10 -8.78 9.98
CA ASP A 29 0.28 -9.29 8.68
C ASP A 29 -0.92 -9.53 7.77
N VAL A 30 -0.71 -10.22 6.66
CA VAL A 30 -1.74 -10.44 5.64
C VAL A 30 -2.78 -11.49 5.99
N ASP A 31 -2.45 -12.32 6.98
CA ASP A 31 -3.31 -13.33 7.57
C ASP A 31 -3.98 -12.75 8.83
N ASP A 32 -3.87 -11.44 9.03
CA ASP A 32 -4.39 -10.66 10.15
C ASP A 32 -3.85 -11.18 11.49
N MET A 33 -2.63 -11.72 11.48
CA MET A 33 -1.91 -12.14 12.67
C MET A 33 -1.07 -10.98 13.18
N GLU A 34 -1.23 -10.66 14.45
CA GLU A 34 -0.42 -9.64 15.11
C GLU A 34 1.05 -10.07 15.16
N SER A 35 1.94 -9.25 14.61
CA SER A 35 3.38 -9.44 14.82
C SER A 35 3.68 -9.15 16.28
N ALA A 36 4.10 -10.17 17.03
CA ALA A 36 4.68 -9.97 18.35
C ALA A 36 5.90 -9.04 18.23
N ASP A 37 5.71 -7.80 18.66
CA ASP A 37 6.72 -6.75 18.72
C ASP A 37 6.94 -6.39 20.19
N GLU A 38 8.11 -6.73 20.72
CA GLU A 38 8.50 -6.44 22.10
C GLU A 38 8.77 -4.94 22.34
N LYS A 39 8.99 -4.13 21.29
CA LYS A 39 9.28 -2.69 21.41
C LYS A 39 8.03 -1.82 21.42
N SER A 40 6.92 -2.32 20.89
CA SER A 40 5.64 -1.60 20.95
C SER A 40 5.08 -1.60 22.37
N LEU A 41 4.40 -0.51 22.74
CA LEU A 41 3.72 -0.47 24.03
C LEU A 41 2.72 -1.64 24.14
N PRO A 42 2.64 -2.28 25.32
CA PRO A 42 1.69 -3.35 25.55
C PRO A 42 0.26 -2.83 25.48
N ARG A 43 -0.70 -3.76 25.47
CA ARG A 43 -2.11 -3.40 25.64
C ARG A 43 -2.30 -2.59 26.92
N SER A 44 -3.26 -1.68 26.94
CA SER A 44 -3.64 -0.96 28.16
C SER A 44 -3.94 -1.92 29.32
N ASN A 45 -3.69 -1.50 30.56
CA ASN A 45 -3.94 -2.35 31.74
C ASN A 45 -5.39 -2.86 31.77
N PHE A 46 -6.35 -2.01 31.39
CA PHE A 46 -7.75 -2.38 31.22
C PHE A 46 -7.94 -3.56 30.27
N CYS A 47 -7.38 -3.45 29.05
CA CYS A 47 -7.51 -4.50 28.04
C CYS A 47 -6.82 -5.79 28.47
N MET A 48 -5.63 -5.72 29.07
CA MET A 48 -4.91 -6.91 29.57
C MET A 48 -5.72 -7.65 30.63
N LEU A 49 -6.20 -6.92 31.65
CA LEU A 49 -6.96 -7.53 32.75
C LEU A 49 -8.25 -8.18 32.25
N HIS A 50 -9.03 -7.49 31.41
CA HIS A 50 -10.32 -8.01 30.96
C HIS A 50 -10.20 -9.15 29.96
N ARG A 51 -9.20 -9.12 29.07
CA ARG A 51 -8.97 -10.24 28.14
C ARG A 51 -8.51 -11.49 28.87
N ASN A 52 -7.64 -11.35 29.87
CA ASN A 52 -7.14 -12.48 30.66
C ASN A 52 -8.20 -13.05 31.61
N ALA A 53 -9.01 -12.19 32.23
CA ALA A 53 -10.02 -12.61 33.20
C ALA A 53 -11.33 -13.13 32.57
N ASN A 54 -11.61 -12.80 31.31
CA ASN A 54 -12.91 -13.10 30.70
C ASN A 54 -12.78 -13.54 29.23
N ALA A 55 -12.91 -14.85 29.00
CA ALA A 55 -12.84 -15.45 27.66
C ALA A 55 -13.92 -14.89 26.69
N LYS A 56 -15.13 -14.57 27.18
CA LYS A 56 -16.18 -13.97 26.36
C LYS A 56 -15.81 -12.54 25.95
N PHE A 57 -15.17 -11.79 26.84
CA PHE A 57 -14.62 -10.47 26.52
C PHE A 57 -13.52 -10.59 25.46
N ASN A 58 -12.55 -11.49 25.65
CA ASN A 58 -11.47 -11.73 24.70
C ASN A 58 -11.99 -12.10 23.29
N ARG A 59 -12.98 -13.00 23.19
CA ARG A 59 -13.61 -13.34 21.91
C ARG A 59 -14.27 -12.14 21.23
N ARG A 60 -14.90 -11.26 22.01
CA ARG A 60 -15.48 -10.01 21.47
C ARG A 60 -14.40 -9.05 20.98
N CYS A 61 -13.24 -8.99 21.64
CA CYS A 61 -12.10 -8.24 21.14
C CYS A 61 -11.67 -8.78 19.78
N GLU A 62 -11.37 -10.08 19.71
CA GLU A 62 -10.88 -10.73 18.47
C GLU A 62 -11.86 -10.60 17.31
N THR A 63 -13.16 -10.74 17.59
CA THR A 63 -14.22 -10.55 16.58
C THR A 63 -14.28 -9.10 16.10
N CYS A 64 -14.11 -8.14 17.01
CA CYS A 64 -14.12 -6.71 16.71
C CYS A 64 -12.88 -6.32 15.88
N ASP A 65 -11.69 -6.77 16.28
CA ASP A 65 -10.43 -6.52 15.58
C ASP A 65 -10.51 -7.06 14.14
N LYS A 66 -10.97 -8.31 13.98
CA LYS A 66 -11.12 -8.94 12.67
C LYS A 66 -12.10 -8.19 11.76
N ALA A 67 -13.26 -7.80 12.27
CA ALA A 67 -14.27 -7.11 11.47
C ALA A 67 -13.77 -5.76 10.94
N HIS A 68 -13.03 -5.00 11.75
CA HIS A 68 -12.51 -3.69 11.32
C HIS A 68 -11.25 -3.82 10.44
N LEU A 69 -10.43 -4.86 10.64
CA LEU A 69 -9.35 -5.18 9.69
C LEU A 69 -9.92 -5.51 8.30
N ASP A 70 -10.96 -6.35 8.23
CA ASP A 70 -11.66 -6.67 7.00
C ASP A 70 -12.27 -5.41 6.35
N GLU A 71 -12.88 -4.53 7.15
CA GLU A 71 -13.43 -3.25 6.68
C GLU A 71 -12.35 -2.34 6.09
N ALA A 72 -11.25 -2.10 6.81
CA ALA A 72 -10.14 -1.27 6.35
C ALA A 72 -9.52 -1.83 5.06
N LYS A 73 -9.39 -3.16 4.98
CA LYS A 73 -8.90 -3.88 3.80
C LYS A 73 -9.82 -3.72 2.60
N GLN A 74 -11.13 -3.85 2.79
CA GLN A 74 -12.11 -3.66 1.70
C GLN A 74 -12.11 -2.22 1.20
N LYS A 75 -12.08 -1.24 2.10
CA LYS A 75 -12.15 0.18 1.73
C LYS A 75 -10.82 0.75 1.24
N GLN A 76 -9.71 0.05 1.47
CA GLN A 76 -8.34 0.49 1.15
C GLN A 76 -7.98 1.87 1.70
N HIS A 77 -8.55 2.24 2.85
CA HIS A 77 -8.26 3.51 3.51
C HIS A 77 -8.15 3.33 5.02
N ALA A 78 -7.51 4.30 5.67
CA ALA A 78 -7.43 4.31 7.12
C ALA A 78 -8.81 4.50 7.74
N ILE A 79 -9.08 3.83 8.85
CA ILE A 79 -10.32 3.99 9.62
C ILE A 79 -9.99 4.29 11.07
N ILE A 80 -10.87 5.05 11.71
CA ILE A 80 -10.92 5.24 13.17
C ILE A 80 -12.28 4.68 13.60
N TYR A 81 -12.28 3.87 14.65
CA TYR A 81 -13.49 3.24 15.15
C TYR A 81 -13.44 3.14 16.67
N ARG A 82 -14.59 2.79 17.26
CA ARG A 82 -14.67 2.41 18.66
C ARG A 82 -14.69 0.90 18.76
N CYS A 83 -13.76 0.35 19.52
CA CYS A 83 -13.77 -1.08 19.79
C CYS A 83 -15.03 -1.46 20.60
N HIS A 84 -15.29 -2.75 20.77
CA HIS A 84 -16.48 -3.22 21.51
C HIS A 84 -16.53 -2.79 22.99
N ALA A 85 -15.42 -2.27 23.54
CA ALA A 85 -15.31 -1.70 24.88
C ALA A 85 -15.39 -0.17 24.91
N GLY A 86 -15.57 0.48 23.74
CA GLY A 86 -15.76 1.91 23.59
C GLY A 86 -14.50 2.74 23.42
N LEU A 87 -13.31 2.11 23.40
CA LEU A 87 -12.03 2.78 23.20
C LEU A 87 -11.83 3.14 21.73
N LEU A 88 -11.21 4.29 21.47
CA LEU A 88 -10.79 4.69 20.13
C LEU A 88 -9.58 3.88 19.67
N GLU A 89 -9.72 3.32 18.48
CA GLU A 89 -8.69 2.57 17.75
C GLU A 89 -8.67 3.02 16.30
N GLY A 90 -7.55 2.78 15.62
CA GLY A 90 -7.37 3.11 14.23
C GLY A 90 -6.58 2.06 13.50
N ILE A 91 -6.87 1.93 12.20
CA ILE A 91 -6.22 0.99 11.30
C ILE A 91 -5.74 1.76 10.08
N VAL A 92 -4.47 1.59 9.73
CA VAL A 92 -3.87 2.08 8.48
C VAL A 92 -3.49 0.85 7.66
N PRO A 93 -4.23 0.51 6.59
CA PRO A 93 -3.90 -0.63 5.74
C PRO A 93 -2.76 -0.26 4.78
N LEU A 94 -1.80 -1.17 4.60
CA LEU A 94 -0.61 -0.97 3.77
C LEU A 94 -0.80 -1.70 2.45
N TYR A 95 -0.49 -0.99 1.36
CA TYR A 95 -0.52 -1.55 0.01
C TYR A 95 0.76 -1.22 -0.73
N ASN A 96 1.32 -2.18 -1.46
CA ASN A 96 2.44 -1.87 -2.35
C ASN A 96 1.97 -1.03 -3.56
N ARG A 97 2.92 -0.61 -4.40
CA ARG A 97 2.65 0.13 -5.65
C ARG A 97 1.70 -0.59 -6.62
N TYR A 98 1.52 -1.91 -6.47
CA TYR A 98 0.64 -2.76 -7.27
C TYR A 98 -0.71 -3.03 -6.61
N LYS A 99 -1.04 -2.33 -5.53
CA LYS A 99 -2.29 -2.52 -4.76
C LYS A 99 -2.42 -3.90 -4.10
N HIS A 100 -1.31 -4.60 -3.86
CA HIS A 100 -1.34 -5.77 -2.98
C HIS A 100 -1.37 -5.33 -1.54
N TYR A 101 -2.30 -5.88 -0.78
CA TYR A 101 -2.33 -5.74 0.68
C TYR A 101 -1.07 -6.33 1.28
N LEU A 102 -0.37 -5.55 2.11
CA LEU A 102 0.86 -5.95 2.79
C LEU A 102 0.65 -6.25 4.28
N GLY A 103 -0.53 -5.93 4.81
CA GLY A 103 -0.85 -5.93 6.23
C GLY A 103 -1.42 -4.58 6.67
N SER A 104 -1.61 -4.41 7.97
CA SER A 104 -2.16 -3.18 8.54
C SER A 104 -1.41 -2.76 9.80
N ILE A 105 -1.25 -1.46 9.98
CA ILE A 105 -0.85 -0.89 11.28
C ILE A 105 -2.13 -0.63 12.08
N VAL A 106 -2.22 -1.23 13.26
CA VAL A 106 -3.31 -1.02 14.21
C VAL A 106 -2.78 -0.21 15.38
N PHE A 107 -3.48 0.84 15.77
CA PHE A 107 -3.06 1.73 16.85
C PHE A 107 -4.22 2.23 17.70
N GLY A 108 -3.92 2.79 18.87
CA GLY A 108 -4.89 3.46 19.71
C GLY A 108 -4.97 2.86 21.10
N GLN A 109 -6.17 2.42 21.48
CA GLN A 109 -6.59 2.16 22.87
C GLN A 109 -6.64 3.46 23.68
N LEU A 110 -7.33 4.45 23.12
CA LEU A 110 -7.56 5.74 23.76
C LEU A 110 -8.99 5.83 24.31
N ASP A 111 -9.15 6.51 25.43
CA ASP A 111 -10.43 6.83 26.01
C ASP A 111 -10.72 8.32 25.87
N ASP A 112 -11.61 8.68 24.96
CA ASP A 112 -12.02 10.05 24.69
C ASP A 112 -13.02 10.62 25.72
N LYS A 113 -13.51 9.78 26.63
CA LYS A 113 -14.42 10.19 27.71
C LYS A 113 -13.71 10.28 29.06
N LYS A 114 -12.46 9.81 29.15
CA LYS A 114 -11.66 9.78 30.39
C LYS A 114 -12.35 9.03 31.53
N LYS A 115 -13.03 7.91 31.22
CA LYS A 115 -13.83 7.10 32.17
C LYS A 115 -13.21 5.75 32.51
N THR A 116 -12.20 5.31 31.78
CA THR A 116 -11.66 3.95 31.80
C THR A 116 -10.29 3.94 32.47
N PRO A 117 -10.17 3.44 33.71
CA PRO A 117 -8.90 3.42 34.44
C PRO A 117 -7.83 2.63 33.70
N GLY A 118 -6.60 3.14 33.68
CA GLY A 118 -5.47 2.48 33.02
C GLY A 118 -5.48 2.55 31.50
N VAL A 119 -6.35 3.39 30.92
CA VAL A 119 -6.39 3.72 29.48
C VAL A 119 -6.00 5.19 29.30
N LYS A 120 -5.18 5.47 28.30
CA LYS A 120 -4.74 6.84 28.00
C LYS A 120 -5.91 7.65 27.45
N TYR A 121 -6.05 8.90 27.89
CA TYR A 121 -6.99 9.84 27.27
C TYR A 121 -6.51 10.26 25.88
N GLY A 122 -7.44 10.33 24.93
CA GLY A 122 -7.18 11.01 23.67
C GLY A 122 -8.42 11.23 22.83
N THR A 123 -8.39 12.25 21.98
CA THR A 123 -9.55 12.69 21.20
C THR A 123 -9.56 12.08 19.80
N GLU A 124 -10.70 12.17 19.13
CA GLU A 124 -10.82 11.80 17.72
C GLU A 124 -9.93 12.67 16.81
N ASP A 125 -9.79 13.97 17.12
CA ASP A 125 -8.87 14.87 16.40
C ASP A 125 -7.40 14.45 16.54
N GLU A 126 -6.99 13.95 17.71
CA GLU A 126 -5.65 13.39 17.91
C GLU A 126 -5.47 12.11 17.08
N MET A 127 -6.49 11.24 17.03
CA MET A 127 -6.47 10.04 16.19
C MET A 127 -6.29 10.39 14.71
N ILE A 128 -6.97 11.42 14.20
CA ILE A 128 -6.82 11.88 12.81
C ILE A 128 -5.39 12.32 12.52
N LYS A 129 -4.76 13.08 13.43
CA LYS A 129 -3.35 13.49 13.29
C LYS A 129 -2.40 12.29 13.25
N ILE A 130 -2.66 11.29 14.11
CA ILE A 130 -1.89 10.04 14.13
C ILE A 130 -2.07 9.26 12.83
N VAL A 131 -3.30 9.17 12.28
CA VAL A 131 -3.55 8.56 10.97
C VAL A 131 -2.69 9.20 9.90
N HIS A 132 -2.67 10.54 9.80
CA HIS A 132 -1.87 11.24 8.79
C HIS A 132 -0.37 10.94 8.94
N LEU A 133 0.16 10.96 10.15
CA LEU A 133 1.55 10.60 10.41
C LEU A 133 1.84 9.15 10.00
N LEU A 134 0.99 8.20 10.40
CA LEU A 134 1.15 6.79 10.08
C LEU A 134 1.01 6.50 8.58
N GLN A 135 0.21 7.27 7.83
CA GLN A 135 0.14 7.17 6.37
C GLN A 135 1.45 7.62 5.70
N ILE A 136 2.06 8.70 6.18
CA ILE A 136 3.38 9.16 5.71
C ILE A 136 4.43 8.09 6.01
N VAL A 137 4.48 7.59 7.25
CA VAL A 137 5.43 6.54 7.64
C VAL A 137 5.19 5.25 6.86
N SER A 138 3.93 4.87 6.63
CA SER A 138 3.59 3.71 5.80
C SER A 138 4.16 3.84 4.39
N THR A 139 4.11 5.05 3.81
CA THR A 139 4.71 5.32 2.50
C THR A 139 6.21 5.06 2.51
N CYS A 140 6.91 5.50 3.57
CA CYS A 140 8.34 5.22 3.75
C CYS A 140 8.62 3.71 3.93
N ILE A 141 7.81 3.01 4.74
CA ILE A 141 7.91 1.55 4.95
C ILE A 141 7.81 0.80 3.62
N ILE A 142 6.88 1.22 2.76
CA ILE A 142 6.65 0.62 1.44
C ILE A 142 7.79 0.97 0.48
N GLN A 143 8.24 2.22 0.43
CA GLN A 143 9.31 2.66 -0.48
C GLN A 143 10.68 2.07 -0.15
N GLN A 144 10.96 1.86 1.13
CA GLN A 144 12.20 1.24 1.61
C GLN A 144 12.16 -0.30 1.60
N ASP A 145 11.09 -0.87 1.03
CA ASP A 145 10.90 -2.32 0.94
C ASP A 145 11.10 -3.02 2.30
N ILE A 146 10.57 -2.42 3.37
CA ILE A 146 10.62 -2.99 4.72
C ILE A 146 9.69 -4.22 4.80
N ILE A 147 8.55 -4.16 4.11
CA ILE A 147 7.61 -5.26 3.96
C ILE A 147 7.56 -5.65 2.49
N GLN A 148 8.09 -6.81 2.15
CA GLN A 148 8.07 -7.32 0.78
C GLN A 148 7.18 -8.54 0.66
N LEU A 149 6.31 -8.50 -0.34
CA LEU A 149 5.61 -9.70 -0.78
C LEU A 149 6.61 -10.63 -1.46
N LEU A 150 6.73 -11.88 -1.01
CA LEU A 150 7.47 -12.90 -1.75
C LEU A 150 6.64 -13.25 -2.98
N ARG A 151 6.96 -12.56 -4.07
CA ARG A 151 6.34 -12.81 -5.36
C ARG A 151 6.96 -14.07 -5.96
N PRO A 152 6.17 -14.87 -6.70
CA PRO A 152 6.71 -16.00 -7.43
C PRO A 152 7.88 -15.56 -8.34
N PRO A 153 8.92 -16.40 -8.55
CA PRO A 153 10.09 -16.04 -9.36
C PRO A 153 9.75 -15.53 -10.77
N TRP A 154 8.66 -16.04 -11.35
CA TRP A 154 8.19 -15.60 -12.66
C TRP A 154 7.79 -14.12 -12.72
N VAL A 155 7.41 -13.51 -11.59
CA VAL A 155 7.03 -12.09 -11.54
C VAL A 155 8.24 -11.21 -11.80
N THR A 156 9.38 -11.50 -11.19
CA THR A 156 10.63 -10.78 -11.45
C THR A 156 11.06 -10.94 -12.91
N ALA A 157 10.90 -12.13 -13.48
CA ALA A 157 11.16 -12.37 -14.91
C ALA A 157 10.22 -11.56 -15.82
N VAL A 158 8.94 -11.42 -15.46
CA VAL A 158 8.00 -10.54 -16.17
C VAL A 158 8.42 -9.08 -16.08
N GLU A 159 8.80 -8.60 -14.89
CA GLU A 159 9.26 -7.23 -14.69
C GLU A 159 10.47 -6.92 -15.56
N GLN A 160 11.47 -7.81 -15.57
CA GLN A 160 12.66 -7.67 -16.39
C GLN A 160 12.29 -7.63 -17.88
N TYR A 161 11.48 -8.60 -18.34
CA TYR A 161 11.04 -8.62 -19.74
C TYR A 161 10.31 -7.33 -20.13
N ILE A 162 9.42 -6.82 -19.28
CA ILE A 162 8.72 -5.57 -19.54
C ILE A 162 9.70 -4.40 -19.51
N ALA A 163 10.66 -4.35 -18.58
CA ALA A 163 11.67 -3.30 -18.52
C ALA A 163 12.53 -3.25 -19.79
N ASP A 164 12.79 -4.39 -20.41
CA ASP A 164 13.57 -4.48 -21.66
C ASP A 164 12.72 -4.17 -22.92
N ASN A 165 11.40 -4.32 -22.84
CA ASN A 165 10.50 -4.27 -24.00
C ASN A 165 9.33 -3.26 -23.84
N TRP A 166 9.39 -2.33 -22.89
CA TRP A 166 8.26 -1.48 -22.50
C TRP A 166 7.72 -0.61 -23.66
N ASN A 167 8.61 -0.16 -24.55
CA ASN A 167 8.27 0.64 -25.73
C ASN A 167 7.87 -0.21 -26.95
N GLN A 168 7.86 -1.54 -26.82
CA GLN A 168 7.49 -2.46 -27.89
C GLN A 168 6.13 -3.11 -27.64
N LYS A 169 5.53 -3.67 -28.70
CA LYS A 169 4.26 -4.39 -28.59
C LYS A 169 4.50 -5.72 -27.87
N VAL A 170 4.18 -5.78 -26.58
CA VAL A 170 4.27 -7.01 -25.78
C VAL A 170 2.91 -7.68 -25.65
N ARG A 171 2.83 -8.97 -26.00
CA ARG A 171 1.64 -9.82 -25.79
C ARG A 171 1.92 -10.87 -24.72
N LEU A 172 0.88 -11.29 -24.00
CA LEU A 172 0.98 -12.35 -22.98
C LEU A 172 1.59 -13.66 -23.53
N LYS A 173 1.31 -14.01 -24.80
CA LYS A 173 1.87 -15.21 -25.46
C LYS A 173 3.38 -15.12 -25.71
N GLU A 174 3.87 -13.93 -26.04
CA GLU A 174 5.31 -13.69 -26.25
C GLU A 174 6.03 -13.69 -24.91
N LEU A 175 5.46 -12.95 -23.95
CA LEU A 175 5.94 -12.88 -22.58
C LEU A 175 6.02 -14.27 -21.93
N SER A 176 4.97 -15.08 -22.05
CA SER A 176 4.93 -16.45 -21.49
C SER A 176 6.03 -17.34 -22.08
N LYS A 177 6.24 -17.26 -23.40
CA LYS A 177 7.28 -18.02 -24.10
C LYS A 177 8.68 -17.58 -23.67
N ALA A 178 8.90 -16.28 -23.52
CA ALA A 178 10.20 -15.73 -23.18
C ALA A 178 10.67 -16.08 -21.77
N ILE A 179 9.75 -16.13 -20.80
CA ILE A 179 10.08 -16.38 -19.38
C ILE A 179 9.83 -17.82 -18.92
N GLY A 180 9.39 -18.70 -19.81
CA GLY A 180 9.21 -20.13 -19.51
C GLY A 180 8.01 -20.46 -18.61
N ILE A 181 6.91 -19.70 -18.68
CA ILE A 181 5.66 -20.03 -17.96
C ILE A 181 4.50 -20.27 -18.91
N SER A 182 3.48 -21.00 -18.45
CA SER A 182 2.31 -21.26 -19.28
C SER A 182 1.50 -19.98 -19.55
N TYR A 183 0.92 -19.88 -20.76
CA TYR A 183 0.03 -18.77 -21.12
C TYR A 183 -1.15 -18.66 -20.14
N SER A 184 -1.74 -19.80 -19.76
CA SER A 184 -2.85 -19.82 -18.80
C SER A 184 -2.44 -19.22 -17.46
N GLN A 185 -1.28 -19.62 -16.91
CA GLN A 185 -0.77 -19.08 -15.66
C GLN A 185 -0.58 -17.57 -15.71
N ILE A 186 0.08 -17.04 -16.76
CA ILE A 186 0.29 -15.60 -16.86
C ILE A 186 -1.03 -14.86 -17.09
N ALA A 187 -1.95 -15.39 -17.90
CA ALA A 187 -3.24 -14.75 -18.17
C ALA A 187 -4.10 -14.63 -16.91
N HIS A 188 -4.07 -15.65 -16.04
CA HIS A 188 -4.81 -15.62 -14.77
C HIS A 188 -4.11 -14.79 -13.69
N CYS A 189 -2.78 -14.87 -13.62
CA CYS A 189 -2.05 -14.31 -12.49
C CYS A 189 -1.55 -12.88 -12.73
N PHE A 190 -1.41 -12.42 -13.98
CA PHE A 190 -0.80 -11.10 -14.26
C PHE A 190 -1.54 -9.97 -13.54
N SER A 191 -2.84 -9.83 -13.74
CA SER A 191 -3.62 -8.75 -13.09
C SER A 191 -3.57 -8.85 -11.57
N ARG A 192 -3.51 -10.08 -11.04
CA ARG A 192 -3.36 -10.30 -9.61
C ARG A 192 -2.01 -9.82 -9.12
N GLU A 193 -0.91 -10.09 -9.81
CA GLU A 193 0.45 -9.72 -9.39
C GLU A 193 0.87 -8.28 -9.74
N PHE A 194 0.22 -7.65 -10.74
CA PHE A 194 0.57 -6.31 -11.24
C PHE A 194 -0.53 -5.26 -11.03
N GLY A 195 -1.65 -5.66 -10.39
CA GLY A 195 -2.79 -4.79 -10.08
C GLY A 195 -3.68 -4.43 -11.28
N MET A 196 -3.28 -4.77 -12.50
CA MET A 196 -4.05 -4.49 -13.72
C MET A 196 -3.64 -5.40 -14.89
N PRO A 197 -4.46 -5.52 -15.94
CA PRO A 197 -4.09 -6.30 -17.12
C PRO A 197 -2.86 -5.74 -17.85
N LEU A 198 -2.11 -6.60 -18.55
CA LEU A 198 -0.85 -6.26 -19.24
C LEU A 198 -0.95 -5.05 -20.18
N ARG A 199 -2.01 -4.95 -20.98
CA ARG A 199 -2.16 -3.86 -21.96
C ARG A 199 -2.30 -2.48 -21.28
N PRO A 200 -3.24 -2.27 -20.34
CA PRO A 200 -3.28 -1.08 -19.49
C PRO A 200 -1.95 -0.81 -18.76
N TYR A 201 -1.30 -1.85 -18.23
CA TYR A 201 -0.02 -1.71 -17.53
C TYR A 201 1.07 -1.08 -18.41
N LEU A 202 1.28 -1.64 -19.61
CA LEU A 202 2.24 -1.11 -20.59
C LEU A 202 1.88 0.30 -21.04
N LYS A 203 0.59 0.58 -21.27
CA LYS A 203 0.13 1.92 -21.65
C LYS A 203 0.48 2.95 -20.57
N LYS A 204 0.21 2.62 -19.30
CA LYS A 204 0.53 3.50 -18.16
C LYS A 204 2.04 3.74 -18.05
N LEU A 205 2.84 2.69 -18.10
CA LEU A 205 4.30 2.78 -18.08
C LEU A 205 4.86 3.67 -19.20
N ARG A 206 4.32 3.55 -20.42
CA ARG A 206 4.70 4.39 -21.56
C ARG A 206 4.32 5.86 -21.36
N LEU A 207 3.16 6.14 -20.78
CA LEU A 207 2.72 7.50 -20.48
C LEU A 207 3.58 8.13 -19.38
N GLU A 208 3.96 7.37 -18.36
CA GLU A 208 4.87 7.81 -17.30
C GLU A 208 6.25 8.20 -17.88
N ARG A 209 6.81 7.36 -18.76
CA ARG A 209 8.07 7.67 -19.46
C ARG A 209 7.93 8.86 -20.41
N ALA A 210 6.83 8.95 -21.14
CA ALA A 210 6.57 10.07 -22.03
C ALA A 210 6.46 11.40 -21.26
N LYS A 211 5.84 11.39 -20.07
CA LYS A 211 5.76 12.55 -19.19
C LYS A 211 7.16 13.05 -18.79
N MET A 212 8.04 12.13 -18.35
CA MET A 212 9.43 12.49 -18.02
C MET A 212 10.19 13.08 -19.22
N LEU A 213 10.01 12.53 -20.43
CA LEU A 213 10.62 13.06 -21.64
C LEU A 213 10.10 14.46 -21.98
N LEU A 214 8.79 14.70 -21.84
CA LEU A 214 8.18 16.03 -22.06
C LEU A 214 8.70 17.07 -21.05
N GLU A 215 8.79 16.69 -19.79
CA GLU A 215 9.32 17.53 -18.70
C GLU A 215 10.81 17.87 -18.95
N ASN A 216 11.55 16.98 -19.62
CA ASN A 216 12.93 17.19 -20.05
C ASN A 216 13.05 17.89 -21.43
N GLY A 217 11.95 18.39 -21.99
CA GLY A 217 11.95 19.25 -23.17
C GLY A 217 11.74 18.55 -24.52
N SER A 218 11.65 17.21 -24.57
CA SER A 218 11.39 16.47 -25.80
C SER A 218 10.10 16.95 -26.51
N SER A 219 10.07 16.86 -27.83
CA SER A 219 8.87 17.18 -28.61
C SER A 219 7.78 16.12 -28.40
N ILE A 220 6.51 16.50 -28.62
CA ILE A 220 5.37 15.57 -28.54
C ILE A 220 5.56 14.40 -29.52
N LYS A 221 6.07 14.70 -30.71
CA LYS A 221 6.42 13.73 -31.75
C LYS A 221 7.45 12.71 -31.27
N GLU A 222 8.58 13.18 -30.75
CA GLU A 222 9.63 12.30 -30.23
C GLU A 222 9.12 11.42 -29.09
N CYS A 223 8.38 12.01 -28.14
CA CYS A 223 7.79 11.26 -27.03
C CYS A 223 6.83 10.17 -27.51
N ALA A 224 5.96 10.47 -28.47
CA ALA A 224 5.00 9.51 -29.00
C ALA A 224 5.72 8.29 -29.60
N TYR A 225 6.70 8.51 -30.48
CA TYR A 225 7.43 7.41 -31.13
C TYR A 225 8.37 6.68 -30.18
N ALA A 226 9.14 7.39 -29.34
CA ALA A 226 10.07 6.78 -28.39
C ALA A 226 9.36 5.89 -27.36
N CYS A 227 8.12 6.24 -26.99
CA CYS A 227 7.30 5.47 -26.06
C CYS A 227 6.39 4.43 -26.75
N GLY A 228 6.55 4.19 -28.05
CA GLY A 228 5.87 3.12 -28.77
C GLY A 228 4.38 3.37 -29.03
N PHE A 229 3.97 4.64 -29.14
CA PHE A 229 2.66 5.02 -29.69
C PHE A 229 2.70 5.02 -31.22
N TYR A 230 1.54 4.77 -31.84
CA TYR A 230 1.42 4.73 -33.29
C TYR A 230 1.62 6.11 -33.93
N ASP A 231 1.05 7.15 -33.32
CA ASP A 231 1.19 8.54 -33.74
C ASP A 231 0.97 9.51 -32.56
N GLU A 232 1.17 10.79 -32.83
CA GLU A 232 1.00 11.90 -31.88
C GLU A 232 -0.45 12.08 -31.40
N PHE A 233 -1.44 11.72 -32.23
CA PHE A 233 -2.85 11.86 -31.91
C PHE A 233 -3.29 10.83 -30.87
N HIS A 234 -2.94 9.56 -31.10
CA HIS A 234 -3.17 8.45 -30.17
C HIS A 234 -2.45 8.69 -28.84
N PHE A 235 -1.21 9.17 -28.90
CA PHE A 235 -0.46 9.57 -27.71
C PHE A 235 -1.18 10.69 -26.95
N SER A 236 -1.51 11.80 -27.60
CA SER A 236 -2.11 12.96 -26.95
C SER A 236 -3.47 12.65 -26.31
N LYS A 237 -4.29 11.85 -26.99
CA LYS A 237 -5.57 11.37 -26.44
C LYS A 237 -5.38 10.49 -25.21
N ALA A 238 -4.42 9.56 -25.26
CA ALA A 238 -4.10 8.69 -24.13
C ALA A 238 -3.53 9.47 -22.94
N PHE A 239 -2.62 10.42 -23.19
CA PHE A 239 -2.00 11.26 -22.17
C PHE A 239 -3.03 12.13 -21.45
N LYS A 240 -3.91 12.79 -22.21
CA LYS A 240 -4.98 13.61 -21.64
C LYS A 240 -5.96 12.80 -20.80
N LEU A 241 -6.26 11.58 -21.21
CA LEU A 241 -7.12 10.68 -20.43
C LEU A 241 -6.48 10.28 -19.09
N GLU A 242 -5.16 10.03 -19.08
CA GLU A 242 -4.45 9.60 -17.88
C GLU A 242 -4.20 10.75 -16.90
N TYR A 243 -3.75 11.91 -17.39
CA TYR A 243 -3.29 13.01 -16.55
C TYR A 243 -4.29 14.17 -16.41
N GLY A 244 -5.39 14.17 -17.18
CA GLY A 244 -6.39 15.24 -17.16
C GLY A 244 -5.99 16.51 -17.93
N PHE A 245 -4.78 16.56 -18.49
CA PHE A 245 -4.29 17.71 -19.26
C PHE A 245 -3.49 17.27 -20.51
N SER A 246 -3.32 18.17 -21.48
CA SER A 246 -2.64 17.86 -22.74
C SER A 246 -1.12 17.72 -22.56
N PRO A 247 -0.43 16.94 -23.42
CA PRO A 247 1.04 16.82 -23.40
C PRO A 247 1.78 18.17 -23.43
N VAL A 248 1.22 19.17 -24.14
CA VAL A 248 1.79 20.53 -24.22
C VAL A 248 1.96 21.14 -22.83
N LYS A 249 0.99 20.93 -21.92
CA LYS A 249 1.05 21.48 -20.55
C LYS A 249 2.07 20.77 -19.66
N ALA A 250 2.57 19.58 -20.04
CA ALA A 250 3.64 18.90 -19.31
C ALA A 250 5.03 19.45 -19.65
N LYS A 251 5.18 20.17 -20.76
CA LYS A 251 6.47 20.73 -21.16
C LYS A 251 6.86 21.86 -20.21
N PRO A 252 8.16 22.03 -19.91
CA PRO A 252 8.62 23.18 -19.17
C PRO A 252 8.22 24.45 -19.93
N THR A 253 7.56 25.38 -19.24
CA THR A 253 7.36 26.73 -19.77
C THR A 253 8.72 27.35 -19.97
N HIS A 254 9.07 27.68 -21.22
CA HIS A 254 10.19 28.55 -21.50
C HIS A 254 9.96 29.87 -20.75
N VAL A 255 10.69 30.07 -19.65
CA VAL A 255 10.88 31.41 -19.09
C VAL A 255 11.72 32.12 -20.14
N LYS A 256 11.09 33.05 -20.87
CA LYS A 256 11.81 34.01 -21.72
C LYS A 256 12.65 34.93 -20.86
#